data_AF-A0A7W7NWE1-F1
#
_entry.id   AF-A0A7W7NWE1-F1
#
_cell.length_a   1.000
_cell.length_b   1.000
_cell.length_c   1.000
_cell.angle_alpha   90.00
_cell.angle_beta   90.00
_cell.angle_gamma   90.00
#
_symmetry.space_group_name_H-M   'P 1'
#
loop_
_entity.id
_entity.type
_entity.pdbx_description
1 polymer ?
#
loop_
_entity_poly.entity_id
_entity_poly.type
_entity_poly.pdbx_seq_one_letter_code
_entity_poly.pdbx_strand_id
1 'polypeptide(L)'
;MNSARSLSSSPAGLSRLRVLLGLAVLAPLLAACASTGTTTTPRPGKGAAIREPVRAAPRDPTFQTIPGLEGVIGASESQLLRQFGAARLNVWEGDARKLQFTGKACVLDVFLYPTAQSKEPLASYVDARRSSDGQDVDRAACVAALKGR
;
A
#
# COMPACT_ATOMS: atom_id res chain seq x y z
N MET A 1 -5.03 33.21 61.58
CA MET A 1 -5.12 34.20 60.46
C MET A 1 -3.74 34.26 59.81
N ASN A 2 -3.48 34.10 58.52
CA ASN A 2 -4.29 34.09 57.30
C ASN A 2 -3.61 33.23 56.23
N SER A 3 -4.46 32.58 55.42
CA SER A 3 -4.14 31.90 54.17
C SER A 3 -3.60 32.86 53.10
N ALA A 4 -2.61 32.42 52.32
CA ALA A 4 -2.31 32.99 51.00
C ALA A 4 -2.51 31.90 49.94
N ARG A 5 -3.55 32.08 49.11
CA ARG A 5 -3.87 31.22 47.96
C ARG A 5 -3.03 31.68 46.76
N SER A 6 -2.22 30.79 46.20
CA SER A 6 -1.63 30.99 44.87
C SER A 6 -2.69 30.71 43.80
N LEU A 7 -3.04 31.74 43.01
CA LEU A 7 -3.84 31.57 41.80
C LEU A 7 -2.94 31.11 40.65
N SER A 8 -3.19 29.91 40.15
CA SER A 8 -2.64 29.38 38.90
C SER A 8 -3.50 29.88 37.74
N SER A 9 -2.90 30.63 36.80
CA SER A 9 -3.55 31.12 35.58
C SER A 9 -3.37 30.12 34.44
N SER A 10 -4.45 29.45 34.04
CA SER A 10 -4.49 28.52 32.89
C SER A 10 -4.46 29.25 31.54
N PRO A 11 -3.61 28.84 30.56
CA PRO A 11 -3.56 29.41 29.22
C PRO A 11 -4.57 28.73 28.26
N ALA A 12 -5.83 28.58 28.67
CA ALA A 12 -6.85 27.88 27.86
C ALA A 12 -7.57 28.79 26.83
N GLY A 13 -7.38 30.12 26.91
CA GLY A 13 -8.14 31.09 26.13
C GLY A 13 -7.73 31.20 24.65
N LEU A 14 -6.42 31.19 24.35
CA LEU A 14 -5.94 31.44 22.99
C LEU A 14 -6.15 30.27 22.01
N SER A 15 -6.26 29.04 22.52
CA SER A 15 -6.38 27.84 21.66
C SER A 15 -7.77 27.67 21.07
N ARG A 16 -8.82 28.13 21.78
CA ARG A 16 -10.21 28.01 21.31
C ARG A 16 -10.52 28.96 20.15
N LEU A 17 -9.86 30.12 20.11
CA LEU A 17 -10.11 31.14 19.08
C LEU A 17 -9.51 30.76 17.71
N ARG A 18 -8.39 30.01 17.70
CA ARG A 18 -7.76 29.51 16.45
C ARG A 18 -8.52 28.35 15.81
N VAL A 19 -9.17 27.50 16.61
CA VAL A 19 -9.97 26.37 16.11
C VAL A 19 -11.24 26.85 15.41
N LEU A 20 -11.84 27.94 15.88
CA LEU A 20 -13.07 28.49 15.30
C LEU A 20 -12.84 29.22 13.97
N LEU A 21 -11.68 29.87 13.77
CA LEU A 21 -11.33 30.51 12.49
C LEU A 21 -10.94 29.50 11.39
N GLY A 22 -10.39 28.34 11.74
CA GLY A 22 -10.02 27.30 10.77
C GLY A 22 -11.22 26.57 10.16
N LEU A 23 -12.33 26.45 10.91
CA LEU A 23 -13.54 25.75 10.45
C LEU A 23 -14.31 26.53 9.36
N ALA A 24 -14.18 27.86 9.33
CA ALA A 24 -14.94 28.71 8.40
C ALA A 24 -14.39 28.73 6.96
N VAL A 25 -13.16 28.25 6.74
CA VAL A 25 -12.52 28.28 5.40
C VAL A 25 -12.62 26.93 4.66
N LEU A 26 -12.96 25.83 5.35
CA LEU A 26 -13.04 24.50 4.72
C LEU A 26 -14.41 24.18 4.08
N ALA A 27 -15.43 25.02 4.27
CA ALA A 27 -16.80 24.72 3.88
C ALA A 27 -17.12 24.79 2.36
N PRO A 28 -16.44 25.56 1.48
CA PRO A 28 -16.94 25.71 0.11
C PRO A 28 -16.35 24.70 -0.89
N LEU A 29 -15.43 23.81 -0.51
CA LEU A 29 -14.68 22.97 -1.45
C LEU A 29 -15.32 21.59 -1.75
N LEU A 30 -16.47 21.25 -1.16
CA LEU A 30 -17.12 19.92 -1.35
C LEU A 30 -18.20 19.87 -2.45
N ALA A 31 -18.50 20.96 -3.17
CA ALA A 31 -19.70 21.06 -4.01
C ALA A 31 -19.48 20.90 -5.54
N ALA A 32 -18.45 20.19 -6.01
CA ALA A 32 -18.09 20.17 -7.43
C ALA A 32 -18.11 18.80 -8.14
N CYS A 33 -18.88 17.82 -7.65
CA CYS A 33 -19.12 16.57 -8.37
C CYS A 33 -20.62 16.33 -8.63
N ALA A 34 -21.25 17.22 -9.40
CA ALA A 34 -22.54 16.96 -10.02
C ALA A 34 -22.32 16.80 -11.53
N SER A 35 -22.07 15.57 -11.95
CA SER A 35 -22.00 15.21 -13.36
C SER A 35 -23.42 15.17 -13.93
N THR A 36 -23.82 16.22 -14.66
CA THR A 36 -25.09 16.28 -15.39
C THR A 36 -25.06 15.24 -16.51
N GLY A 37 -25.71 14.09 -16.30
CA GLY A 37 -25.88 13.08 -17.33
C GLY A 37 -26.86 13.54 -18.40
N THR A 38 -26.37 13.88 -19.59
CA THR A 38 -27.22 14.08 -20.77
C THR A 38 -27.76 12.71 -21.21
N THR A 39 -29.06 12.50 -21.10
CA THR A 39 -29.76 11.34 -21.66
C THR A 39 -29.88 11.49 -23.17
N THR A 40 -28.87 11.06 -23.92
CA THR A 40 -28.98 10.86 -25.37
C THR A 40 -29.73 9.55 -25.62
N THR A 41 -30.92 9.64 -26.22
CA THR A 41 -31.69 8.50 -26.74
C THR A 41 -30.80 7.67 -27.68
N PRO A 42 -30.60 6.35 -27.44
CA PRO A 42 -29.81 5.54 -28.34
C PRO A 42 -30.54 5.36 -29.66
N ARG A 43 -29.92 5.78 -30.77
CA ARG A 43 -30.33 5.35 -32.11
C ARG A 43 -30.03 3.84 -32.22
N PRO A 44 -30.92 3.00 -32.80
CA PRO A 44 -30.64 1.60 -33.01
C PRO A 44 -29.49 1.44 -34.01
N GLY A 45 -28.27 1.43 -33.49
CA GLY A 45 -27.06 1.04 -34.21
C GLY A 45 -26.98 -0.48 -34.25
N LYS A 46 -26.63 -1.02 -35.41
CA LYS A 46 -26.32 -2.44 -35.60
C LYS A 46 -25.38 -2.90 -34.48
N GLY A 47 -25.76 -3.98 -33.79
CA GLY A 47 -25.15 -4.43 -32.54
C GLY A 47 -23.63 -4.28 -32.54
N ALA A 48 -23.11 -3.55 -31.56
CA ALA A 48 -21.68 -3.47 -31.33
C ALA A 48 -21.16 -4.90 -31.15
N ALA A 49 -20.24 -5.33 -32.01
CA ALA A 49 -19.56 -6.60 -31.84
C ALA A 49 -18.93 -6.61 -30.45
N ILE A 50 -19.43 -7.49 -29.57
CA ILE A 50 -18.85 -7.73 -28.25
C ILE A 50 -17.41 -8.17 -28.52
N ARG A 51 -16.44 -7.30 -28.19
CA ARG A 51 -15.04 -7.69 -28.26
C ARG A 51 -14.79 -8.68 -27.12
N GLU A 52 -14.48 -9.92 -27.48
CA GLU A 52 -14.00 -10.89 -26.50
C GLU A 52 -12.74 -10.33 -25.81
N PRO A 53 -12.65 -10.39 -24.47
CA PRO A 53 -11.43 -10.02 -23.78
C PRO A 53 -10.33 -10.99 -24.20
N VAL A 54 -9.34 -10.48 -24.94
CA VAL A 54 -8.13 -11.24 -25.30
C VAL A 54 -7.43 -11.63 -23.99
N ARG A 55 -7.46 -12.91 -23.66
CA ARG A 55 -6.65 -13.48 -22.58
C ARG A 55 -5.20 -13.44 -23.07
N ALA A 56 -4.44 -12.42 -22.67
CA ALA A 56 -3.02 -12.36 -22.98
C ALA A 56 -2.33 -13.61 -22.42
N ALA A 57 -1.45 -14.23 -23.22
CA ALA A 57 -0.62 -15.32 -22.73
C ALA A 57 0.21 -14.84 -21.52
N PRO A 58 0.40 -15.66 -20.47
CA PRO A 58 1.26 -15.32 -19.35
C PRO A 58 2.64 -14.92 -19.87
N ARG A 59 3.07 -13.70 -19.55
CA ARG A 59 4.43 -13.24 -19.84
C ARG A 59 5.31 -13.64 -18.68
N ASP A 60 6.53 -14.06 -18.97
CA ASP A 60 7.50 -14.30 -17.91
C ASP A 60 7.82 -12.98 -17.19
N PRO A 61 7.77 -12.97 -15.84
CA PRO A 61 8.14 -11.80 -15.08
C PRO A 61 9.65 -11.55 -15.19
N THR A 62 10.04 -10.27 -15.15
CA THR A 62 11.46 -9.93 -14.99
C THR A 62 11.82 -10.04 -13.51
N PHE A 63 12.84 -10.83 -13.19
CA PHE A 63 13.33 -10.99 -11.83
C PHE A 63 14.29 -9.86 -11.46
N GLN A 64 13.95 -9.15 -10.39
CA GLN A 64 14.78 -8.09 -9.84
C GLN A 64 16.15 -8.65 -9.42
N THR A 65 17.23 -8.03 -9.88
CA THR A 65 18.59 -8.43 -9.50
C THR A 65 19.21 -7.35 -8.63
N ILE A 66 19.22 -7.57 -7.32
CA ILE A 66 19.84 -6.69 -6.32
C ILE A 66 20.70 -7.56 -5.41
N PRO A 67 21.97 -7.20 -5.15
CA PRO A 67 22.82 -7.91 -4.22
C PRO A 67 22.16 -8.07 -2.85
N GLY A 68 22.18 -9.28 -2.29
CA GLY A 68 21.60 -9.60 -0.98
C GLY A 68 20.13 -10.05 -1.03
N LEU A 69 19.52 -10.13 -2.22
CA LEU A 69 18.16 -10.65 -2.40
C LEU A 69 18.10 -12.07 -3.01
N GLU A 70 19.23 -12.76 -3.15
CA GLU A 70 19.35 -14.07 -3.82
C GLU A 70 18.52 -15.17 -3.13
N GLY A 71 18.23 -15.00 -1.84
CA GLY A 71 17.36 -15.91 -1.08
C GLY A 71 15.88 -15.51 -1.05
N VAL A 72 15.49 -14.42 -1.71
CA VAL A 72 14.11 -13.92 -1.75
C VAL A 72 13.57 -13.94 -3.16
N ILE A 73 14.32 -13.40 -4.12
CA ILE A 73 13.94 -13.43 -5.54
C ILE A 73 14.00 -14.87 -6.04
N GLY A 74 12.97 -15.30 -6.76
CA GLY A 74 12.77 -16.66 -7.22
C GLY A 74 12.14 -17.60 -6.19
N ALA A 75 11.94 -17.18 -4.95
CA ALA A 75 11.33 -18.02 -3.92
C ALA A 75 9.79 -18.10 -4.07
N SER A 76 9.24 -19.27 -3.75
CA SER A 76 7.80 -19.50 -3.60
C SER A 76 7.25 -18.93 -2.29
N GLU A 77 5.93 -18.81 -2.19
CA GLU A 77 5.24 -18.40 -0.95
C GLU A 77 5.69 -19.26 0.24
N SER A 78 5.72 -20.59 0.08
CA SER A 78 6.09 -21.50 1.16
C SER A 78 7.52 -21.29 1.67
N GLN A 79 8.46 -20.96 0.78
CA GLN A 79 9.86 -20.68 1.15
C GLN A 79 9.97 -19.37 1.92
N LEU A 80 9.27 -18.33 1.47
CA LEU A 80 9.25 -17.02 2.12
C LEU A 80 8.61 -17.09 3.51
N LEU A 81 7.52 -17.86 3.66
CA LEU A 81 6.89 -18.06 4.96
C LEU A 81 7.78 -18.85 5.93
N ARG A 82 8.56 -19.83 5.45
CA ARG A 82 9.57 -20.51 6.28
C ARG A 82 10.70 -19.57 6.70
N GLN A 83 11.07 -18.63 5.85
CA GLN A 83 12.19 -17.73 6.08
C GLN A 83 11.85 -16.54 6.99
N PHE A 84 10.65 -15.97 6.85
CA PHE A 84 10.25 -14.74 7.53
C PHE A 84 9.09 -14.93 8.53
N GLY A 85 8.52 -16.14 8.61
CA GLY A 85 7.33 -16.43 9.39
C GLY A 85 6.03 -16.09 8.67
N ALA A 86 4.93 -15.99 9.42
CA ALA A 86 3.63 -15.65 8.86
C ALA A 86 3.62 -14.22 8.31
N ALA A 87 3.22 -14.06 7.05
CA ALA A 87 3.02 -12.75 6.44
C ALA A 87 1.82 -12.03 7.11
N ARG A 88 1.97 -10.73 7.38
CA ARG A 88 0.90 -9.88 7.90
C ARG A 88 -0.21 -9.69 6.87
N LEU A 89 0.17 -9.51 5.60
CA LEU A 89 -0.75 -9.45 4.47
C LEU A 89 -0.38 -10.55 3.49
N ASN A 90 -1.39 -11.24 2.99
CA ASN A 90 -1.20 -12.30 2.03
C ASN A 90 -2.38 -12.31 1.06
N VAL A 91 -2.32 -11.49 0.00
CA VAL A 91 -3.46 -11.21 -0.90
C VAL A 91 -3.10 -11.40 -2.37
N TRP A 92 -4.11 -11.49 -3.22
CA TRP A 92 -3.95 -11.44 -4.68
C TRP A 92 -4.29 -10.03 -5.19
N GLU A 93 -3.39 -9.45 -5.97
CA GLU A 93 -3.53 -8.16 -6.62
C GLU A 93 -3.39 -8.37 -8.13
N GLY A 94 -4.51 -8.61 -8.81
CA GLY A 94 -4.49 -9.04 -10.22
C GLY A 94 -3.95 -10.46 -10.35
N ASP A 95 -2.88 -10.63 -11.13
CA ASP A 95 -2.13 -11.89 -11.27
C ASP A 95 -0.94 -12.01 -10.30
N ALA A 96 -0.68 -10.96 -9.51
CA ALA A 96 0.37 -10.93 -8.51
C ALA A 96 -0.13 -11.48 -7.16
N ARG A 97 0.66 -12.33 -6.53
CA ARG A 97 0.51 -12.69 -5.12
C ARG A 97 1.39 -11.76 -4.29
N LYS A 98 0.77 -10.97 -3.41
CA LYS A 98 1.49 -10.04 -2.54
C LYS A 98 1.58 -10.57 -1.12
N LEU A 99 2.81 -10.71 -0.64
CA LEU A 99 3.15 -10.99 0.76
C LEU A 99 3.69 -9.72 1.42
N GLN A 100 3.22 -9.40 2.62
CA GLN A 100 3.80 -8.34 3.44
C GLN A 100 4.34 -8.89 4.74
N PHE A 101 5.62 -8.64 5.00
CA PHE A 101 6.27 -8.92 6.26
C PHE A 101 6.56 -7.60 6.96
N THR A 102 6.21 -7.50 8.24
CA THR A 102 6.53 -6.31 9.03
C THR A 102 7.71 -6.65 9.94
N GLY A 103 8.62 -5.70 10.14
CA GLY A 103 9.83 -5.73 10.94
C GLY A 103 9.82 -4.58 11.95
N LYS A 104 10.70 -4.60 12.97
CA LYS A 104 10.92 -3.39 13.78
C LYS A 104 11.56 -2.28 12.93
N ALA A 105 12.47 -2.69 12.03
CA ALA A 105 13.24 -1.77 11.18
C ALA A 105 12.48 -1.31 9.92
N CYS A 106 11.64 -2.17 9.34
CA CYS A 106 11.03 -1.93 8.03
C CYS A 106 9.78 -2.79 7.80
N VAL A 107 9.04 -2.52 6.74
CA VAL A 107 8.02 -3.37 6.11
C VAL A 107 8.59 -3.84 4.76
N LEU A 108 8.49 -5.14 4.48
CA LEU A 108 8.87 -5.75 3.22
C LEU A 108 7.62 -6.26 2.49
N ASP A 109 7.36 -5.73 1.31
CA ASP A 109 6.38 -6.29 0.37
C ASP A 109 7.13 -7.17 -0.64
N VAL A 110 6.68 -8.41 -0.83
CA VAL A 110 7.21 -9.35 -1.82
C VAL A 110 6.09 -9.66 -2.81
N PHE A 111 6.38 -9.45 -4.10
CA PHE A 111 5.43 -9.66 -5.18
C PHE A 111 5.85 -10.90 -5.97
N LEU A 112 4.98 -11.90 -5.98
CA LEU A 112 5.19 -13.15 -6.67
C LEU A 112 4.28 -13.20 -7.90
N TYR A 113 4.83 -13.61 -9.03
CA TYR A 113 4.11 -13.73 -10.28
C TYR A 113 4.26 -15.15 -10.84
N PRO A 114 3.23 -15.68 -11.50
CA PRO A 114 3.37 -16.93 -12.25
C PRO A 114 4.37 -16.75 -13.40
N THR A 115 4.96 -17.85 -13.83
CA THR A 115 5.84 -17.89 -15.01
C THR A 115 5.13 -18.64 -16.13
N ALA A 116 5.62 -18.54 -17.36
CA ALA A 116 5.11 -19.30 -18.50
C ALA A 116 5.27 -20.81 -18.29
N GLN A 117 6.28 -21.23 -17.51
CA GLN A 117 6.61 -22.62 -17.24
C GLN A 117 5.95 -23.16 -15.96
N SER A 118 5.49 -22.29 -15.05
CA SER A 118 4.89 -22.69 -13.78
C SER A 118 3.78 -21.75 -13.33
N LYS A 119 2.63 -22.34 -12.95
CA LYS A 119 1.53 -21.62 -12.31
C LYS A 119 1.82 -21.21 -10.87
N GLU A 120 2.77 -21.87 -10.21
CA GLU A 120 3.19 -21.49 -8.86
C GLU A 120 3.90 -20.13 -8.94
N PRO A 121 3.40 -19.08 -8.25
CA PRO A 121 4.02 -17.77 -8.28
C PRO A 121 5.39 -17.76 -7.62
N LEU A 122 6.34 -17.09 -8.25
CA LEU A 122 7.69 -16.88 -7.73
C LEU A 122 7.95 -15.40 -7.51
N ALA A 123 8.65 -15.06 -6.44
CA ALA A 123 9.00 -13.68 -6.10
C ALA A 123 9.86 -13.06 -7.21
N SER A 124 9.33 -12.07 -7.91
CA SER A 124 10.05 -11.37 -8.97
C SER A 124 10.49 -9.98 -8.55
N TYR A 125 9.85 -9.39 -7.54
CA TYR A 125 10.13 -8.04 -7.08
C TYR A 125 9.88 -7.89 -5.58
N VAL A 126 10.69 -7.04 -4.94
CA VAL A 126 10.46 -6.62 -3.55
C VAL A 126 10.48 -5.11 -3.41
N ASP A 127 9.66 -4.63 -2.47
CA ASP A 127 9.69 -3.26 -1.99
C ASP A 127 9.95 -3.24 -0.48
N ALA A 128 10.67 -2.24 0.01
CA ALA A 128 11.05 -2.13 1.40
C ALA A 128 10.85 -0.70 1.89
N ARG A 129 10.08 -0.54 2.96
CA ARG A 129 9.68 0.78 3.48
C ARG A 129 9.88 0.88 4.98
N ARG A 130 10.13 2.08 5.48
CA ARG A 130 10.13 2.35 6.92
C ARG A 130 8.69 2.39 7.43
N SER A 131 8.41 1.68 8.51
CA SER A 131 7.04 1.57 9.05
C SER A 131 6.44 2.89 9.55
N SER A 132 7.27 3.88 9.89
CA SER A 132 6.83 5.14 10.51
C SER A 132 6.31 6.18 9.51
N ASP A 133 6.92 6.27 8.33
CA ASP A 133 6.67 7.33 7.35
C ASP A 133 6.52 6.79 5.91
N GLY A 134 6.67 5.48 5.71
CA GLY A 134 6.51 4.84 4.40
C GLY A 134 7.63 5.11 3.41
N GLN A 135 8.72 5.77 3.85
CA GLN A 135 9.88 6.06 3.00
C GLN A 135 10.61 4.78 2.61
N ASP A 136 11.14 4.77 1.39
CA ASP A 136 11.92 3.65 0.89
C ASP A 136 13.18 3.46 1.76
N VAL A 137 13.51 2.20 2.02
CA VAL A 137 14.74 1.80 2.73
C VAL A 137 15.50 0.77 1.90
N ASP A 138 16.76 0.52 2.28
CA ASP A 138 17.55 -0.51 1.62
C ASP A 138 16.89 -1.89 1.75
N ARG A 139 16.63 -2.53 0.59
CA ARG A 139 15.89 -3.79 0.50
C ARG A 139 16.66 -4.94 1.13
N ALA A 140 17.98 -5.01 0.89
CA ALA A 140 18.82 -6.07 1.42
C ALA A 140 18.93 -5.98 2.96
N ALA A 141 19.11 -4.77 3.49
CA ALA A 141 19.10 -4.51 4.93
C ALA A 141 17.75 -4.86 5.56
N CYS A 142 16.64 -4.54 4.90
CA CYS A 142 15.32 -4.91 5.38
C CYS A 142 15.12 -6.44 5.43
N VAL A 143 15.52 -7.15 4.37
CA VAL A 143 15.51 -8.62 4.33
C VAL A 143 16.37 -9.22 5.45
N ALA A 144 17.57 -8.70 5.65
CA ALA A 144 18.46 -9.16 6.72
C ALA A 144 17.84 -8.93 8.11
N ALA A 145 17.24 -7.76 8.34
CA ALA A 145 16.58 -7.42 9.59
C ALA A 145 15.35 -8.29 9.89
N LEU A 146 14.63 -8.74 8.85
CA LEU A 146 13.46 -9.62 9.02
C LEU A 146 13.82 -11.07 9.35
N LYS A 147 14.97 -11.58 8.86
CA LYS A 147 15.42 -12.96 9.15
C LYS A 147 15.71 -13.21 10.63
N GLY A 148 16.03 -12.16 11.40
CA GLY A 148 16.41 -12.25 12.81
C GLY A 148 15.33 -11.79 13.80
N ARG A 149 14.06 -11.74 13.38
CA ARG A 149 12.94 -11.26 14.21
C ARG A 149 12.49 -12.27 15.26
#